data_AF-A0A6N2WES9-F1
#
_entry.id   AF-A0A6N2WES9-F1
#
_cell.length_a   1.000
_cell.length_b   1.000
_cell.length_c   1.000
_cell.angle_alpha   90.00
_cell.angle_beta   90.00
_cell.angle_gamma   90.00
#
_symmetry.space_group_name_H-M   'P 1'
#
loop_
_entity.id
_entity.type
_entity.pdbx_description
1 polymer ?
#
loop_
_entity_poly.entity_id
_entity_poly.type
_entity_poly.pdbx_seq_one_letter_code
_entity_poly.pdbx_strand_id
1 'polypeptide(L)'
;MTNFTAHNSVTRRYLKRGELIAKRRAEASQNALQKANDMHRVDRATSLGSLRDKKYQEEQQTTNRLYYSKPTREMGVTCVGRQKMKLGSKPLYEG
;
A
#
# COMPACT_ATOMS: atom_id res chain seq x y z
N MET A 1 59.01 9.36 28.88
CA MET A 1 57.83 8.86 28.15
C MET A 1 57.74 7.36 28.40
N THR A 2 56.76 6.91 29.18
CA THR A 2 56.59 5.49 29.51
C THR A 2 55.89 4.79 28.35
N ASN A 3 56.59 3.88 27.66
CA ASN A 3 55.99 3.07 26.61
C ASN A 3 55.06 2.04 27.27
N PHE A 4 53.75 2.27 27.22
CA PHE A 4 52.73 1.30 27.65
C PHE A 4 52.78 0.07 26.73
N THR A 5 53.68 -0.85 27.06
CA THR A 5 53.86 -2.09 26.33
C THR A 5 52.91 -3.11 26.92
N ALA A 6 51.84 -3.46 26.20
CA ALA A 6 50.92 -4.49 26.65
C ALA A 6 51.63 -5.86 26.72
N HIS A 7 51.78 -6.42 27.92
CA HIS A 7 52.49 -7.67 28.17
C HIS A 7 51.75 -8.94 27.70
N ASN A 8 50.45 -8.85 27.41
CA ASN A 8 49.64 -9.98 26.96
C ASN A 8 49.34 -9.91 25.45
N SER A 9 49.38 -11.07 24.78
CA SER A 9 49.15 -11.20 23.33
C SER A 9 47.74 -10.79 22.90
N VAL A 10 46.74 -10.97 23.77
CA VAL A 10 45.35 -10.59 23.54
C VAL A 10 45.24 -9.08 23.46
N THR A 11 45.72 -8.34 24.47
CA THR A 11 45.67 -6.87 24.49
C THR A 11 46.44 -6.25 23.33
N ARG A 12 47.61 -6.79 22.96
CA ARG A 12 48.30 -6.35 21.72
C ARG A 12 47.46 -6.57 20.47
N ARG A 13 46.78 -7.72 20.35
CA ARG A 13 45.90 -8.02 19.20
C ARG A 13 44.71 -7.06 19.14
N TYR A 14 44.11 -6.73 20.29
CA TYR A 14 43.01 -5.77 20.36
C TYR A 14 43.45 -4.34 19.99
N LEU A 15 44.63 -3.90 20.44
CA LEU A 15 45.21 -2.60 20.05
C LEU A 15 45.52 -2.54 18.55
N LYS A 16 46.08 -3.62 17.98
CA LYS A 16 46.36 -3.72 16.54
C LYS A 16 45.09 -3.79 15.68
N ARG A 17 43.99 -4.32 16.23
CA ARG A 17 42.68 -4.41 15.57
C ARG A 17 41.72 -3.30 15.99
N GLY A 18 42.20 -2.27 16.69
CA GLY A 18 41.37 -1.22 17.27
C GLY A 18 40.45 -0.55 16.24
N GLU A 19 40.98 -0.22 15.07
CA GLU A 19 40.23 0.36 13.95
C GLU A 19 39.11 -0.57 13.44
N LEU A 20 39.40 -1.86 13.27
CA LEU A 20 38.42 -2.85 12.84
C LEU A 20 37.27 -2.97 13.86
N ILE A 21 37.59 -2.96 15.15
CA ILE A 21 36.62 -3.05 16.23
C ILE A 21 35.79 -1.77 16.32
N ALA A 22 36.41 -0.60 16.13
CA ALA A 22 35.72 0.68 16.08
C ALA A 22 34.74 0.75 14.90
N LYS A 23 35.17 0.34 13.69
CA LYS A 23 34.31 0.24 12.50
C LYS A 23 33.11 -0.67 12.73
N ARG A 24 33.34 -1.89 13.25
CA ARG A 24 32.26 -2.85 13.54
C ARG A 24 31.27 -2.33 14.58
N ARG A 25 31.73 -1.56 15.57
CA ARG A 25 30.85 -0.91 16.57
C ARG A 25 30.01 0.21 15.96
N ALA A 26 30.61 1.05 15.11
CA ALA A 26 29.89 2.09 14.40
C ALA A 26 28.86 1.52 13.40
N GLU A 27 29.20 0.45 12.69
CA GLU A 27 28.26 -0.27 11.82
C GLU A 27 27.12 -0.90 12.62
N ALA A 28 27.40 -1.49 13.78
CA ALA A 28 26.38 -2.05 14.66
C ALA A 28 25.40 -0.98 15.18
N SER A 29 25.87 0.23 15.51
CA SER A 29 24.99 1.32 15.95
C SER A 29 24.14 1.87 14.81
N GLN A 30 24.71 2.03 13.60
CA GLN A 30 23.97 2.43 12.41
C GLN A 30 22.90 1.39 12.04
N ASN A 31 23.23 0.10 12.12
CA ASN A 31 22.28 -0.99 11.86
C ASN A 31 21.15 -1.02 12.90
N ALA A 32 21.43 -0.70 14.17
CA ALA A 32 20.40 -0.62 15.21
C ALA A 32 19.44 0.56 14.97
N LEU A 33 19.96 1.72 14.57
CA LEU A 33 19.17 2.89 14.20
C LEU A 33 18.31 2.64 12.95
N GLN A 34 18.88 1.96 11.94
CA GLN A 34 18.16 1.58 10.73
C GLN A 34 17.00 0.62 11.05
N LYS A 35 17.25 -0.41 11.88
CA LYS A 35 16.21 -1.36 12.31
C LYS A 35 15.07 -0.67 13.06
N ALA A 36 15.36 0.30 13.92
CA ALA A 36 14.33 1.07 14.61
C ALA A 36 13.43 1.87 13.63
N ASN A 37 14.04 2.47 12.61
CA ASN A 37 13.30 3.18 11.55
C ASN A 37 12.45 2.24 10.67
N ASP A 38 12.97 1.04 10.35
CA ASP A 38 12.24 0.05 9.55
C ASP A 38 11.02 -0.50 10.31
N MET A 39 11.14 -0.70 11.63
CA MET A 39 10.00 -1.08 12.49
C MET A 39 8.90 -0.01 12.47
N HIS A 40 9.25 1.29 12.54
CA HIS A 40 8.27 2.36 12.44
C HIS A 40 7.53 2.42 11.10
N ARG A 41 8.13 1.97 9.99
CA ARG A 41 7.45 1.89 8.69
C ARG A 41 6.42 0.77 8.66
N VAL A 42 6.77 -0.39 9.21
CA VAL A 42 5.86 -1.54 9.31
C VAL A 42 4.70 -1.21 10.24
N ASP A 43 4.98 -0.68 11.44
CA ASP A 43 3.95 -0.31 12.43
C ASP A 43 2.98 0.75 11.88
N ARG A 44 3.48 1.74 11.13
CA ARG A 44 2.61 2.72 10.46
C ARG A 44 1.75 2.10 9.37
N ALA A 45 2.28 1.14 8.60
CA ALA A 45 1.55 0.47 7.53
C ALA A 45 0.49 -0.52 8.06
N THR A 46 0.76 -1.16 9.19
CA THR A 46 -0.16 -2.11 9.86
C THR A 46 -1.13 -1.44 10.84
N SER A 47 -0.84 -0.20 11.27
CA SER A 47 -1.73 0.59 12.13
C SER A 47 -3.09 0.82 11.46
N LEU A 48 -4.16 0.66 12.25
CA LEU A 48 -5.55 0.87 11.86
C LEU A 48 -5.82 2.28 11.30
N GLY A 49 -4.93 3.25 11.53
CA GLY A 49 -5.00 4.60 10.94
C GLY A 49 -4.75 4.61 9.42
N SER A 50 -3.81 3.82 8.92
CA SER A 50 -3.53 3.68 7.47
C SER A 50 -4.70 3.07 6.70
N LEU A 51 -5.50 2.23 7.38
CA LEU A 51 -6.66 1.57 6.80
C LEU A 51 -7.86 2.52 6.58
N ARG A 52 -7.86 3.70 7.21
CA ARG A 52 -9.04 4.59 7.33
C ARG A 52 -9.22 5.60 6.18
N ASP A 53 -8.32 5.63 5.20
CA ASP A 53 -8.41 6.54 4.05
C ASP A 53 -9.09 5.93 2.82
N LYS A 54 -9.89 4.87 3.00
CA LYS A 54 -10.89 4.55 1.99
C LYS A 54 -12.05 5.51 2.19
N LYS A 55 -11.98 6.68 1.53
CA LYS A 55 -13.21 7.41 1.17
C LYS A 55 -14.13 6.36 0.57
N TYR A 56 -15.28 6.14 1.18
CA TYR A 56 -16.39 5.45 0.52
C TYR A 56 -16.65 6.22 -0.77
N GLN A 57 -15.99 5.81 -1.85
CA GLN A 57 -16.40 6.21 -3.18
C GLN A 57 -17.73 5.50 -3.34
N GLU A 58 -18.80 6.27 -3.16
CA GLU A 58 -20.17 5.83 -3.33
C GLU A 58 -20.24 4.95 -4.59
N GLU A 59 -20.57 3.67 -4.39
CA GLU A 59 -20.53 2.58 -5.38
C GLU A 59 -21.59 2.73 -6.50
N GLN A 60 -21.87 3.95 -6.94
CA GLN A 60 -22.96 4.25 -7.88
C GLN A 60 -22.49 4.50 -9.32
N GLN A 61 -21.17 4.62 -9.58
CA GLN A 61 -20.67 5.00 -10.91
C GLN A 61 -20.44 3.85 -11.90
N THR A 62 -20.31 2.60 -11.45
CA THR A 62 -19.98 1.49 -12.37
C THR A 62 -21.16 1.05 -13.23
N THR A 63 -22.38 1.07 -12.69
CA THR A 63 -23.61 0.62 -13.36
C THR A 63 -23.96 1.51 -14.56
N ASN A 64 -23.89 2.84 -14.39
CA ASN A 64 -24.16 3.80 -15.47
C ASN A 64 -23.16 3.70 -16.62
N ARG A 65 -21.86 3.51 -16.31
CA ARG A 65 -20.82 3.32 -17.34
C ARG A 65 -21.06 2.06 -18.18
N LEU A 66 -21.55 0.99 -17.56
CA LEU A 66 -21.85 -0.26 -18.25
C LEU A 66 -23.12 -0.14 -19.09
N TYR A 67 -24.22 0.37 -18.49
CA TYR A 67 -25.53 0.43 -19.12
C TYR A 67 -25.58 1.37 -20.33
N TYR A 68 -24.93 2.53 -20.24
CA TYR A 68 -24.87 3.53 -21.32
C TYR A 68 -23.55 3.50 -22.10
N SER A 69 -22.89 2.34 -22.16
CA SER A 69 -21.64 2.21 -22.91
C SER A 69 -21.85 2.37 -24.42
N LYS A 70 -20.89 2.99 -25.10
CA LYS A 70 -20.88 3.06 -26.56
C LYS A 70 -20.61 1.64 -27.11
N PRO A 71 -21.28 1.23 -28.21
CA PRO A 71 -21.00 -0.05 -28.85
C PRO A 71 -19.51 -0.16 -29.19
N THR A 72 -18.88 -1.27 -28.83
CA THR A 72 -17.43 -1.45 -28.85
C THR A 72 -16.83 -1.63 -30.26
N ARG A 73 -17.65 -1.73 -31.31
CA ARG A 73 -17.22 -1.93 -32.70
C ARG A 73 -17.90 -0.92 -33.62
N GLU A 74 -17.26 -0.59 -34.74
CA GLU A 74 -17.80 0.29 -35.81
C GLU A 74 -19.13 -0.22 -36.42
N MET A 75 -19.54 -1.43 -36.04
CA MET A 75 -20.79 -2.09 -36.43
C MET A 75 -22.06 -1.44 -35.83
N GLY A 76 -21.94 -0.60 -34.80
CA GLY A 76 -23.08 0.06 -34.16
C GLY A 76 -23.92 -0.85 -33.24
N VAL A 77 -25.16 -0.44 -32.94
CA VAL A 77 -26.07 -1.19 -32.06
C VAL A 77 -26.57 -2.46 -32.77
N THR A 78 -26.38 -3.63 -32.14
CA THR A 78 -26.63 -4.94 -32.77
C THR A 78 -28.03 -5.50 -32.52
N CYS A 79 -28.88 -4.80 -31.76
CA CYS A 79 -30.24 -5.23 -31.43
C CYS A 79 -31.25 -4.08 -31.52
N VAL A 80 -32.55 -4.40 -31.52
CA VAL A 80 -33.64 -3.43 -31.65
C VAL A 80 -34.68 -3.61 -30.55
N GLY A 81 -35.04 -2.53 -29.86
CA GLY A 81 -35.93 -2.60 -28.70
C GLY A 81 -37.40 -2.93 -29.03
N ARG A 82 -37.89 -2.51 -30.21
CA ARG A 82 -39.25 -2.78 -30.75
C ARG A 82 -40.38 -2.70 -29.71
N GLN A 83 -40.27 -1.82 -28.72
CA GLN A 83 -41.27 -1.72 -27.65
C GLN A 83 -42.60 -1.23 -28.23
N LYS A 84 -43.68 -1.95 -27.92
CA LYS A 84 -45.06 -1.64 -28.32
C LYS A 84 -45.96 -1.75 -27.10
N MET A 85 -46.97 -0.89 -27.04
CA MET A 85 -48.00 -0.92 -26.00
C MET A 85 -49.35 -1.18 -26.66
N LYS A 86 -50.16 -2.05 -26.05
CA LYS A 86 -51.56 -2.23 -26.41
C LYS A 86 -52.40 -1.49 -25.36
N LEU A 87 -53.41 -0.74 -25.82
CA LEU A 87 -54.34 -0.07 -24.93
C LEU A 87 -55.47 -1.03 -24.58
N GLY A 88 -55.76 -1.17 -23.29
CA GLY A 88 -56.94 -1.85 -22.78
C GLY A 88 -58.02 -0.85 -22.39
N SER A 89 -59.27 -1.30 -22.30
CA SER A 89 -60.38 -0.50 -21.76
C SER A 89 -60.21 -0.33 -20.26
N LYS A 90 -60.18 0.92 -19.78
CA LYS A 90 -60.16 1.25 -18.35
C LYS A 90 -61.52 1.87 -17.96
N PRO A 91 -62.26 1.30 -17.00
CA PRO A 91 -63.49 1.91 -16.51
C PRO A 91 -63.17 3.21 -15.77
N LEU A 92 -64.09 4.18 -15.83
CA LEU A 92 -63.95 5.50 -15.21
C LEU A 92 -64.64 5.60 -13.83
N TYR A 93 -65.39 4.57 -13.44
CA TYR A 93 -66.05 4.47 -12.14
C TYR A 93 -66.03 3.00 -11.71
N GLU A 94 -65.72 2.74 -10.43
CA GLU A 94 -66.04 1.46 -9.79
C GLU A 94 -67.44 1.61 -9.20
N GLY A 95 -68.36 0.73 -9.60
CA GLY A 95 -69.74 0.70 -9.11
C GLY A 95 -69.83 0.15 -7.70
#